data_AF-A0A0C3BY93-F1
#
_entry.id   AF-A0A0C3BY93-F1
#
_cell.length_a   1.000
_cell.length_b   1.000
_cell.length_c   1.000
_cell.angle_alpha   90.00
_cell.angle_beta   90.00
_cell.angle_gamma   90.00
#
_symmetry.space_group_name_H-M   'P 1'
#
loop_
_entity.id
_entity.type
_entity.pdbx_description
1 polymer ?
#
loop_
_entity_poly.entity_id
_entity_poly.type
_entity_poly.pdbx_seq_one_letter_code
_entity_poly.pdbx_strand_id
1 'polypeptide(L)'
;PDPADLIRTYSLQNAESGLGSDYTKRKNVIRVRMEGEQFLLQAQDAVEVVEWIEGFHAAANIALDLDERVMPKGPIFPRFVVSLVSRLS
;
A
#
# COMPACT_ATOMS: atom_id res chain seq x y z
N PRO A 1 22.81 -9.78 -5.24
CA PRO A 1 22.16 -11.11 -5.06
C PRO A 1 22.29 -11.92 -6.35
N ASP A 2 22.79 -13.15 -6.27
CA ASP A 2 22.78 -14.08 -7.41
C ASP A 2 21.33 -14.58 -7.60
N PRO A 3 20.79 -14.68 -8.84
CA PRO A 3 19.49 -15.32 -9.07
C PRO A 3 19.35 -16.71 -8.43
N ALA A 4 20.47 -17.43 -8.26
CA ALA A 4 20.49 -18.71 -7.57
C ALA A 4 20.17 -18.62 -6.06
N ASP A 5 20.33 -17.45 -5.43
CA ASP A 5 20.04 -17.23 -4.01
C ASP A 5 18.55 -16.92 -3.74
N LEU A 6 17.75 -16.75 -4.79
CA LEU A 6 16.34 -16.40 -4.67
C LEU A 6 15.53 -17.62 -4.22
N ILE A 7 15.10 -17.61 -2.96
CA ILE A 7 14.30 -18.70 -2.38
C ILE A 7 12.87 -18.67 -2.90
N ARG A 8 12.27 -17.47 -2.98
CA ARG A 8 10.87 -17.30 -3.40
C ARG A 8 10.55 -15.86 -3.81
N THR A 9 9.58 -15.72 -4.70
CA THR A 9 8.94 -14.45 -5.08
C THR A 9 7.45 -14.59 -4.88
N TYR A 10 6.83 -13.53 -4.38
CA TYR A 10 5.40 -13.44 -4.15
C TYR A 10 4.83 -12.24 -4.89
N SER A 11 3.64 -12.39 -5.45
CA SER A 11 2.82 -11.28 -5.89
C SER A 11 2.25 -10.52 -4.69
N LEU A 12 2.16 -9.19 -4.81
CA LEU A 12 1.49 -8.33 -3.82
C LEU A 12 -0.01 -8.12 -4.13
N GLN A 13 -0.54 -8.80 -5.15
CA GLN A 13 -1.98 -8.78 -5.43
C GLN A 13 -2.76 -9.28 -4.21
N ASN A 14 -3.71 -8.48 -3.75
CA ASN A 14 -4.52 -8.77 -2.56
C ASN A 14 -3.70 -9.04 -1.29
N ALA A 15 -2.45 -8.55 -1.24
CA ALA A 15 -1.63 -8.68 -0.05
C ALA A 15 -2.19 -7.84 1.10
N GLU A 16 -2.10 -8.38 2.31
CA GLU A 16 -2.50 -7.70 3.54
C GLU A 16 -1.27 -7.53 4.42
N SER A 17 -1.14 -6.35 5.03
CA SER A 17 -0.09 -6.06 6.00
C SER A 17 -0.65 -5.30 7.21
N GLY A 18 -0.05 -5.55 8.38
CA GLY A 18 -0.40 -4.86 9.62
C GLY A 18 0.52 -5.21 10.77
N LEU A 19 0.27 -4.63 11.94
CA LEU A 19 1.07 -4.92 13.15
C LEU A 19 0.84 -6.36 13.62
N GLY A 20 1.93 -7.09 13.88
CA GLY A 20 1.90 -8.41 14.51
C GLY A 20 1.74 -8.33 16.03
N SER A 21 0.65 -7.73 16.51
CA SER A 21 0.44 -7.36 17.93
C SER A 21 0.36 -8.55 18.90
N ASP A 22 0.00 -9.72 18.41
CA ASP A 22 -0.04 -10.99 19.14
C ASP A 22 1.35 -11.64 19.29
N TYR A 23 2.36 -11.16 18.56
CA TYR A 23 3.73 -11.67 18.66
C TYR A 23 4.56 -10.86 19.66
N THR A 24 4.76 -11.41 20.85
CA THR A 24 5.40 -10.70 21.98
C THR A 24 6.90 -10.96 22.11
N LYS A 25 7.47 -11.91 21.34
CA LYS A 25 8.90 -12.29 21.47
C LYS A 25 9.87 -11.25 20.91
N ARG A 26 9.42 -10.41 19.96
CA ARG A 26 10.20 -9.32 19.37
C ARG A 26 9.33 -8.09 19.19
N LYS A 27 9.94 -6.91 19.27
CA LYS A 27 9.29 -5.64 18.98
C LYS A 27 9.28 -5.39 17.47
N ASN A 28 8.44 -4.44 17.05
CA ASN A 28 8.43 -3.91 15.68
C ASN A 28 8.15 -5.00 14.62
N VAL A 29 7.22 -5.90 14.93
CA VAL A 29 6.88 -7.02 14.06
C VAL A 29 5.67 -6.68 13.20
N ILE A 30 5.84 -6.87 11.89
CA ILE A 30 4.82 -6.70 10.87
C ILE A 30 4.35 -8.09 10.46
N ARG A 31 3.04 -8.28 10.38
CA ARG A 31 2.42 -9.45 9.76
C ARG A 31 2.12 -9.12 8.31
N VAL A 32 2.51 -10.02 7.41
CA VAL A 32 2.21 -9.92 5.98
C VAL A 32 1.55 -11.22 5.53
N ARG A 33 0.47 -11.11 4.76
CA ARG A 33 -0.23 -12.22 4.11
C ARG A 33 -0.25 -12.00 2.61
N MET A 34 0.26 -12.97 1.86
CA MET A 34 0.33 -12.93 0.40
C MET A 34 0.23 -14.36 -0.15
N GLU A 35 -0.52 -14.55 -1.22
CA GLU A 35 -0.70 -15.85 -1.89
C GLU A 35 -1.15 -16.99 -0.95
N GLY A 36 -1.88 -16.66 0.12
CA GLY A 36 -2.35 -17.62 1.12
C GLY A 36 -1.32 -17.99 2.20
N GLU A 37 -0.08 -17.53 2.08
CA GLU A 37 0.97 -17.71 3.09
C GLU A 37 1.01 -16.50 4.06
N GLN A 38 1.43 -16.75 5.32
CA GLN A 38 1.52 -15.72 6.37
C GLN A 38 2.93 -15.68 6.98
N PHE A 39 3.50 -14.48 7.08
CA PHE A 39 4.86 -14.25 7.56
C PHE A 39 4.91 -13.16 8.63
N LEU A 40 5.96 -13.20 9.43
CA LEU A 40 6.31 -12.14 10.38
C LEU A 40 7.66 -11.53 9.97
N LEU A 41 7.69 -10.23 9.74
CA LEU A 41 8.88 -9.45 9.42
C LEU A 41 9.21 -8.55 10.61
N GLN A 42 10.46 -8.53 11.05
CA GLN A 42 10.90 -7.63 12.11
C GLN A 42 11.58 -6.42 11.48
N ALA A 43 11.08 -5.23 11.76
CA ALA A 43 11.71 -3.96 11.42
C ALA A 43 12.66 -3.48 12.54
N GLN A 44 13.55 -2.55 12.22
CA GLN A 44 14.53 -2.00 13.15
C GLN A 44 13.86 -1.16 14.24
N ASP A 45 12.95 -0.26 13.86
CA ASP A 45 12.23 0.62 14.77
C ASP A 45 10.75 0.81 14.38
N ALA A 46 10.02 1.61 15.16
CA ALA A 46 8.60 1.84 14.95
C ALA A 46 8.31 2.73 13.72
N VAL A 47 9.26 3.58 13.31
CA VAL A 47 9.11 4.41 12.10
C VAL A 47 9.16 3.50 10.88
N GLU A 48 10.14 2.60 10.84
CA GLU A 48 10.30 1.64 9.77
C GLU A 48 9.08 0.68 9.68
N VAL A 49 8.46 0.33 10.80
CA VAL A 49 7.18 -0.43 10.80
C VAL A 49 6.10 0.28 9.98
N VAL A 50 5.94 1.58 10.19
CA VAL A 50 4.93 2.38 9.48
C VAL A 50 5.29 2.46 8.00
N GLU A 51 6.54 2.76 7.67
CA GLU A 51 7.02 2.86 6.29
C GLU A 51 6.81 1.56 5.50
N TRP A 52 7.14 0.40 6.09
CA TRP A 52 6.91 -0.89 5.45
C TRP A 52 5.42 -1.19 5.26
N ILE A 53 4.58 -0.93 6.26
CA ILE A 53 3.14 -1.17 6.15
C ILE A 53 2.53 -0.31 5.04
N GLU A 54 2.85 0.99 5.01
CA GLU A 54 2.40 1.92 3.98
C GLU A 54 2.91 1.52 2.59
N GLY A 55 4.18 1.11 2.50
CA GLY A 55 4.78 0.60 1.27
C GLY A 55 4.07 -0.64 0.74
N PHE A 56 3.74 -1.62 1.60
CA PHE A 56 2.98 -2.80 1.21
C PHE A 56 1.56 -2.45 0.77
N HIS A 57 0.87 -1.54 1.46
CA HIS A 57 -0.47 -1.11 1.05
C HIS A 57 -0.45 -0.39 -0.30
N ALA A 58 0.51 0.52 -0.51
CA ALA A 58 0.68 1.21 -1.77
C ALA A 58 1.00 0.23 -2.92
N ALA A 59 1.90 -0.71 -2.67
CA ALA A 59 2.28 -1.73 -3.64
C ALA A 59 1.12 -2.69 -3.97
N ALA A 60 0.35 -3.14 -2.98
CA ALA A 60 -0.83 -3.98 -3.19
C ALA A 60 -1.88 -3.27 -4.06
N ASN A 61 -2.09 -1.96 -3.86
CA ASN A 61 -3.02 -1.15 -4.66
C ASN A 61 -2.62 -1.05 -6.14
N ILE A 62 -1.31 -1.12 -6.45
CA ILE A 62 -0.81 -1.04 -7.84
C ILE A 62 -0.44 -2.41 -8.42
N ALA A 63 -0.55 -3.50 -7.66
CA ALA A 63 -0.20 -4.84 -8.11
C ALA A 63 -1.30 -5.53 -8.93
N LEU A 64 -2.56 -5.11 -8.74
CA LEU A 64 -3.70 -5.61 -9.52
C LEU A 64 -3.56 -5.23 -11.00
N ASP A 65 -4.21 -5.98 -11.89
CA ASP A 65 -4.23 -5.65 -13.30
C ASP A 65 -4.97 -4.33 -13.54
N LEU A 66 -4.62 -3.59 -14.60
CA LEU A 66 -5.17 -2.26 -14.87
C LEU A 66 -6.70 -2.24 -14.95
N ASP A 67 -7.29 -3.30 -15.50
CA ASP A 67 -8.74 -3.45 -15.65
C ASP A 67 -9.45 -3.71 -14.31
N GLU A 68 -8.72 -4.22 -13.31
CA GLU A 68 -9.24 -4.51 -11.97
C GLU A 68 -9.01 -3.34 -10.99
N ARG A 69 -8.13 -2.40 -11.34
CA ARG A 69 -7.89 -1.21 -10.52
C ARG A 69 -9.09 -0.27 -10.58
N VAL A 70 -9.56 0.16 -9.41
CA VAL A 70 -10.54 1.25 -9.33
C VAL A 70 -9.90 2.52 -9.89
N MET A 71 -10.52 3.11 -10.91
CA MET A 71 -10.06 4.40 -11.45
C MET A 71 -9.97 5.43 -10.32
N PRO A 72 -8.86 6.17 -10.21
CA PRO A 72 -8.76 7.26 -9.25
C PRO A 72 -9.87 8.27 -9.54
N LYS A 73 -10.58 8.70 -8.49
CA LYS A 73 -11.62 9.72 -8.64
C LYS A 73 -10.94 10.99 -9.14
N GLY A 74 -11.36 11.48 -10.30
CA GLY A 74 -10.90 12.78 -10.82
C GLY A 74 -11.20 13.90 -9.82
N PRO A 75 -10.50 15.05 -9.92
CA PRO A 75 -10.76 16.19 -9.05
C PRO A 75 -12.25 16.54 -9.07
N ILE A 76 -12.85 16.65 -7.89
CA ILE A 76 -14.24 17.06 -7.74
C ILE A 76 -14.28 18.57 -7.98
N PHE A 77 -14.75 18.98 -9.15
CA PHE A 77 -15.05 20.38 -9.41
C PHE A 77 -16.40 20.73 -8.77
N PRO A 78 -16.48 21.80 -7.96
CA PRO A 78 -17.75 22.30 -7.48
C PRO A 78 -18.64 22.69 -8.67
N ARG A 79 -19.92 22.28 -8.66
CA ARG A 79 -20.88 22.55 -9.74
C ARG A 79 -21.30 24.02 -9.89
N PHE A 80 -20.75 24.93 -9.07
CA PHE A 80 -21.03 26.35 -9.14
C PHE A 80 -19.79 27.11 -9.63
N VAL A 81 -19.66 27.22 -10.94
CA VAL A 81 -18.91 28.33 -11.54
C VAL A 81 -19.87 29.52 -11.50
N VAL A 82 -19.75 30.40 -10.50
CA VAL A 82 -20.20 31.78 -10.73
C VAL A 82 -19.24 32.33 -11.77
N SER A 83 -19.71 32.40 -13.01
CA SER A 83 -19.06 33.14 -14.09
C SER A 83 -18.91 34.59 -13.65
N LEU A 84 -17.76 34.93 -13.08
CA LEU A 84 -17.34 36.32 -12.93
C LEU A 84 -16.43 36.69 -14.11
N VAL A 85 -16.93 36.46 -15.31
CA VAL A 85 -16.49 37.17 -16.51
C VAL A 85 -17.68 37.98 -16.99
N SER A 86 -17.44 39.27 -17.24
CA SER A 86 -18.37 40.32 -17.70
C SER A 86 -18.83 41.30 -16.61
N ARG A 87 -17.98 42.30 -16.33
CA ARG A 87 -18.37 43.71 -16.18
C ARG A 87 -17.12 44.61 -16.28
N LEU A 88 -16.66 44.79 -17.52
CA LEU A 88 -15.98 46.00 -17.95
C LEU A 88 -16.76 46.49 -19.18
N SER A 89 -17.74 47.35 -18.94
CA SER A 89 -18.34 48.30 -19.88
C SER A 89 -19.05 49.36 -19.05
#